data_AF-A0A1R2BE50-F1
#
_entry.id   AF-A0A1R2BE50-F1
#
_cell.length_a   1.000
_cell.length_b   1.000
_cell.length_c   1.000
_cell.angle_alpha   90.00
_cell.angle_beta   90.00
_cell.angle_gamma   90.00
#
_symmetry.space_group_name_H-M   'P 1'
#
loop_
_entity.id
_entity.type
_entity.pdbx_description
1 polymer ?
#
loop_
_entity_poly.entity_id
_entity_poly.type
_entity_poly.pdbx_seq_one_letter_code
_entity_poly.pdbx_strand_id
1 'polypeptide(L)'
;MEQCRFCLEHDKITNLISPCNCIGSQKYIHQFCLNKWQNSMLDNIFTYPQSYNLSQYTHCGVCKSKYTALPYKKYLEYVKDFSILLKVLEKYWYVIIIFLIILALFSGFILMTFILNLAGIIAFTAFCCYWKNVRPRIFSTFNSIRVGFIRYGEPVQGITPGVIISATPKITQGLFMMSRILITDYSPESGAIGLIFNKIFTNIQMNAERAITYSIGGPVSPKSRYVIHNMPDLPQSTRITDGIYIGGVLNQMSPEIKCRYFIGCSCWEPYQLDGEIRAGIWEIQGLATPDNFFNN
;
A
#
# COMPACT_ATOMS: atom_id res chain seq x y z
N MET A 1 21.06 -9.12 -27.69
CA MET A 1 20.65 -9.56 -26.33
C MET A 1 19.88 -8.40 -25.74
N GLU A 2 18.73 -8.67 -25.14
CA GLU A 2 17.84 -7.63 -24.61
C GLU A 2 17.79 -7.75 -23.08
N GLN A 3 17.43 -6.66 -22.42
CA GLN A 3 17.36 -6.60 -20.96
C GLN A 3 15.93 -6.86 -20.47
N CYS A 4 15.78 -7.69 -19.44
CA CYS A 4 14.50 -7.84 -18.75
C CYS A 4 14.22 -6.61 -17.87
N ARG A 5 13.06 -5.97 -18.07
CA ARG A 5 12.64 -4.78 -17.31
C ARG A 5 12.56 -4.99 -15.78
N PHE A 6 12.32 -6.22 -15.32
CA PHE A 6 12.06 -6.49 -13.89
C PHE A 6 13.29 -6.97 -13.12
N CYS A 7 14.11 -7.86 -13.68
CA CYS A 7 15.35 -8.31 -13.02
C CYS A 7 16.62 -7.60 -13.52
N LEU A 8 16.52 -6.81 -14.60
CA LEU A 8 17.62 -6.06 -15.20
C LEU A 8 18.75 -6.93 -15.80
N GLU A 9 18.54 -8.24 -15.91
CA GLU A 9 19.48 -9.17 -16.56
C GLU A 9 19.34 -9.14 -18.08
N HIS A 10 20.47 -9.31 -18.78
CA HIS A 10 20.50 -9.43 -20.24
C HIS A 10 20.35 -10.89 -20.65
N ASP A 11 19.45 -11.15 -21.61
CA ASP A 11 19.17 -12.49 -22.09
C ASP A 11 18.92 -12.50 -23.60
N LYS A 12 18.84 -13.69 -24.18
CA LYS A 12 18.42 -13.87 -25.58
C LYS A 12 16.94 -13.51 -25.71
N ILE A 13 16.57 -12.88 -26.82
CA ILE A 13 15.18 -12.49 -27.13
C ILE A 13 14.23 -13.69 -27.07
N THR A 14 14.71 -14.89 -27.39
CA THR A 14 13.94 -16.15 -27.31
C THR A 14 13.46 -16.48 -25.89
N ASN A 15 14.13 -15.97 -24.86
CA ASN A 15 13.80 -16.20 -23.44
C ASN A 15 12.95 -15.06 -22.85
N LEU A 16 12.67 -14.01 -23.63
CA LEU A 16 11.95 -12.81 -23.21
C LEU A 16 10.62 -12.68 -23.95
N ILE A 17 9.64 -12.11 -23.28
CA ILE A 17 8.32 -11.82 -23.81
C ILE A 17 8.09 -10.30 -23.92
N SER A 18 7.18 -9.91 -24.80
CA SER A 18 6.66 -8.53 -24.93
C SER A 18 5.19 -8.52 -24.52
N PRO A 19 4.86 -8.51 -23.22
CA PRO A 19 3.52 -8.81 -22.73
C PRO A 19 2.56 -7.61 -22.82
N CYS A 20 3.01 -6.44 -23.30
CA CYS A 20 2.22 -5.21 -23.38
C CYS A 20 2.75 -4.32 -24.51
N ASN A 21 2.13 -3.16 -24.72
CA ASN A 21 2.48 -2.22 -25.81
C ASN A 21 3.66 -1.29 -25.47
N CYS A 22 4.50 -1.64 -24.48
CA CYS A 22 5.71 -0.87 -24.17
C CYS A 22 6.75 -0.98 -25.30
N ILE A 23 7.50 0.10 -25.52
CA ILE A 23 8.52 0.22 -26.59
C ILE A 23 9.91 0.34 -25.95
N GLY A 24 10.96 0.02 -26.71
CA GLY A 24 12.36 0.15 -26.28
C GLY A 24 12.72 -0.80 -25.14
N SER A 25 13.56 -0.34 -24.21
CA SER A 25 14.02 -1.13 -23.05
C SER A 25 12.90 -1.57 -22.09
N GLN A 26 11.72 -0.96 -22.17
CA GLN A 26 10.57 -1.31 -21.34
C GLN A 26 9.71 -2.44 -21.94
N LYS A 27 10.04 -2.90 -23.15
CA LYS A 27 9.28 -3.89 -23.91
C LYS A 27 9.46 -5.32 -23.38
N TYR A 28 10.70 -5.70 -23.05
CA TYR A 28 11.08 -7.09 -22.81
C TYR A 28 11.07 -7.45 -21.33
N ILE A 29 10.46 -8.59 -20.99
CA ILE A 29 10.35 -9.12 -19.63
C ILE A 29 10.49 -10.64 -19.68
N HIS A 30 11.10 -11.30 -18.69
CA HIS A 30 10.96 -12.74 -18.55
C HIS A 30 9.54 -13.12 -18.12
N GLN A 31 8.98 -14.20 -18.67
CA GLN A 31 7.67 -14.71 -18.24
C GLN A 31 7.65 -14.98 -16.73
N PHE A 32 8.73 -15.57 -16.18
CA PHE A 32 8.85 -15.83 -14.75
C PHE A 32 8.82 -14.55 -13.90
N CYS A 33 9.52 -13.49 -14.32
CA CYS A 33 9.53 -12.21 -13.62
C CYS A 33 8.13 -11.56 -13.62
N LEU A 34 7.44 -11.57 -14.76
CA LEU A 34 6.06 -11.09 -14.86
C LEU A 34 5.14 -11.85 -13.90
N ASN A 35 5.26 -13.18 -13.88
CA ASN A 35 4.47 -14.05 -13.01
C ASN A 35 4.73 -13.77 -11.52
N LYS A 36 6.00 -13.64 -11.13
CA LYS A 36 6.40 -13.33 -9.74
C LYS A 36 5.81 -12.00 -9.29
N TRP A 37 5.89 -10.99 -10.15
CA TRP A 37 5.31 -9.68 -9.90
C TRP A 37 3.78 -9.70 -9.78
N GLN A 38 3.09 -10.37 -10.73
CA GLN A 38 1.64 -10.52 -10.71
C GLN A 38 1.13 -11.24 -9.45
N ASN A 39 1.85 -12.27 -8.98
CA ASN A 39 1.51 -12.95 -7.73
C ASN A 39 1.64 -12.00 -6.52
N SER A 40 2.70 -11.20 -6.46
CA SER A 40 2.84 -10.18 -5.40
C SER A 40 1.71 -9.16 -5.43
N MET A 41 1.23 -8.79 -6.63
CA MET A 41 0.08 -7.89 -6.77
C MET A 41 -1.21 -8.53 -6.28
N LEU A 42 -1.47 -9.81 -6.56
CA LEU A 42 -2.63 -10.53 -6.04
C LEU A 42 -2.62 -10.60 -4.52
N ASP A 43 -1.49 -10.98 -3.91
CA ASP A 43 -1.35 -11.05 -2.44
C ASP A 43 -1.64 -9.68 -1.80
N ASN A 44 -1.16 -8.61 -2.43
CA ASN A 44 -1.37 -7.25 -1.97
C ASN A 44 -2.82 -6.78 -2.16
N ILE A 45 -3.56 -7.24 -3.19
CA ILE A 45 -4.98 -6.92 -3.35
C ILE A 45 -5.81 -7.50 -2.20
N PHE A 46 -5.51 -8.73 -1.76
CA PHE A 46 -6.23 -9.35 -0.65
C PHE A 46 -5.83 -8.76 0.71
N THR A 47 -4.55 -8.40 0.87
CA THR A 47 -4.02 -7.89 2.14
C THR A 47 -4.23 -6.38 2.31
N TYR A 48 -4.26 -5.62 1.21
CA TYR A 48 -4.34 -4.15 1.17
C TYR A 48 -5.28 -3.65 0.06
N PRO A 49 -6.58 -4.00 0.08
CA PRO A 49 -7.54 -3.69 -0.99
C PRO A 49 -7.82 -2.19 -1.19
N GLN A 50 -7.38 -1.33 -0.27
CA GLN A 50 -7.44 0.13 -0.35
C GLN A 50 -6.33 0.73 -1.23
N SER A 51 -5.16 0.09 -1.28
CA SER A 51 -3.99 0.58 -2.03
C SER A 51 -3.82 -0.13 -3.37
N TYR A 52 -4.32 -1.36 -3.46
CA TYR A 52 -4.17 -2.20 -4.63
C TYR A 52 -5.51 -2.57 -5.26
N ASN A 53 -5.51 -2.66 -6.59
CA ASN A 53 -6.69 -3.00 -7.37
C ASN A 53 -6.38 -4.06 -8.42
N LEU A 54 -7.44 -4.70 -8.93
CA LEU A 54 -7.30 -5.76 -9.93
C LEU A 54 -6.70 -5.25 -11.26
N SER A 55 -6.80 -3.95 -11.56
CA SER A 55 -6.23 -3.40 -12.77
C SER A 55 -4.71 -3.41 -12.74
N GLN A 56 -4.08 -3.23 -11.58
CA GLN A 56 -2.62 -3.37 -11.42
C GLN A 56 -2.12 -4.79 -11.68
N TYR A 57 -2.95 -5.81 -11.49
CA TYR A 57 -2.60 -7.20 -11.83
C TYR A 57 -2.76 -7.49 -13.33
N THR A 58 -3.76 -6.88 -13.97
CA THR A 58 -4.16 -7.18 -15.36
C THR A 58 -3.59 -6.22 -16.42
N HIS A 59 -3.15 -5.03 -16.03
CA HIS A 59 -2.69 -3.97 -16.94
C HIS A 59 -1.28 -3.50 -16.59
N CYS A 60 -0.53 -3.09 -17.63
CA CYS A 60 0.82 -2.58 -17.46
C CYS A 60 0.85 -1.24 -16.72
N GLY A 61 1.72 -1.14 -15.71
CA GLY A 61 1.94 0.10 -14.96
C GLY A 61 2.36 1.31 -15.80
N VAL A 62 3.05 1.05 -16.92
CA VAL A 62 3.62 2.07 -17.81
C VAL A 62 2.68 2.40 -18.95
N CYS A 63 2.45 1.47 -19.89
CA CYS A 63 1.62 1.75 -21.08
C CYS A 63 0.11 1.57 -20.86
N LYS A 64 -0.32 1.13 -19.66
CA LYS A 64 -1.73 0.88 -19.29
C LYS A 64 -2.47 -0.17 -20.13
N SER A 65 -1.86 -0.74 -21.17
CA SER A 65 -2.46 -1.83 -21.94
C SER A 65 -2.57 -3.10 -21.09
N LYS A 66 -3.59 -3.91 -21.36
CA LYS A 66 -3.74 -5.25 -20.76
C LYS A 66 -2.54 -6.12 -21.09
N TYR A 67 -2.10 -6.94 -20.13
CA TYR A 67 -1.07 -7.92 -20.40
C TYR A 67 -1.60 -9.03 -21.33
N THR A 68 -0.86 -9.34 -22.39
CA THR A 68 -1.17 -10.43 -23.33
C THR A 68 -0.78 -11.79 -22.80
N ALA A 69 0.26 -11.85 -21.96
CA ALA A 69 0.70 -13.08 -21.33
C ALA A 69 -0.32 -13.55 -20.27
N LEU A 70 -0.71 -14.82 -20.36
CA LEU A 70 -1.63 -15.43 -19.40
C LEU A 70 -0.98 -15.49 -18.01
N PRO A 71 -1.70 -15.09 -16.94
CA PRO A 71 -1.14 -15.10 -15.60
C PRO A 71 -0.85 -16.51 -15.10
N TYR A 72 0.21 -16.62 -14.30
CA TYR A 72 0.66 -17.89 -13.71
C TYR A 72 -0.32 -18.43 -12.66
N LYS A 73 -0.69 -19.70 -12.82
CA LYS A 73 -1.78 -20.39 -12.12
C LYS A 73 -1.59 -20.65 -10.62
N LYS A 74 -0.62 -20.03 -9.92
CA LYS A 74 -0.29 -20.41 -8.52
C LYS A 74 -1.47 -20.22 -7.55
N TYR A 75 -2.22 -19.13 -7.70
CA TYR A 75 -3.43 -18.88 -6.90
C TYR A 75 -4.69 -19.56 -7.44
N LEU A 76 -4.65 -20.02 -8.70
CA LEU A 76 -5.75 -20.76 -9.32
C LEU A 76 -5.88 -22.20 -8.78
N GLU A 77 -4.90 -22.69 -8.02
CA GLU A 77 -4.98 -23.99 -7.31
C GLU A 77 -5.70 -23.86 -5.96
N TYR A 78 -5.39 -22.85 -5.15
CA TYR A 78 -6.17 -22.56 -3.92
C TYR A 78 -7.59 -22.07 -4.24
N VAL A 79 -7.73 -21.25 -5.29
CA VAL A 79 -9.04 -20.91 -5.84
C VAL A 79 -9.65 -22.13 -6.54
N LYS A 80 -8.92 -23.18 -6.95
CA LYS A 80 -9.56 -24.38 -7.53
C LYS A 80 -10.40 -25.09 -6.50
N ASP A 81 -9.87 -25.33 -5.30
CA ASP A 81 -10.62 -26.00 -4.22
C ASP A 81 -11.79 -25.13 -3.74
N PHE A 82 -11.57 -23.81 -3.58
CA PHE A 82 -12.66 -22.86 -3.28
C PHE A 82 -13.64 -22.67 -4.45
N SER A 83 -13.20 -22.82 -5.70
CA SER A 83 -14.01 -22.71 -6.92
C SER A 83 -14.79 -23.98 -7.21
N ILE A 84 -14.35 -25.14 -6.75
CA ILE A 84 -15.16 -26.37 -6.79
C ILE A 84 -16.33 -26.16 -5.84
N LEU A 85 -16.09 -25.67 -4.62
CA LEU A 85 -17.15 -25.32 -3.69
C LEU A 85 -18.09 -24.24 -4.27
N LEU A 86 -17.56 -23.15 -4.81
CA LEU A 86 -18.36 -22.09 -5.43
C LEU A 86 -19.11 -22.56 -6.69
N LYS A 87 -18.54 -23.43 -7.53
CA LYS A 87 -19.22 -24.00 -8.70
C LYS A 87 -20.26 -25.04 -8.33
N VAL A 88 -20.04 -25.80 -7.25
CA VAL A 88 -21.05 -26.69 -6.66
C VAL A 88 -22.17 -25.84 -6.08
N LEU A 89 -21.86 -24.79 -5.33
CA LEU A 89 -22.86 -23.84 -4.86
C LEU A 89 -23.60 -23.19 -6.04
N GLU A 90 -22.94 -22.72 -7.09
CA GLU A 90 -23.57 -22.12 -8.28
C GLU A 90 -24.40 -23.13 -9.09
N LYS A 91 -24.01 -24.40 -9.12
CA LYS A 91 -24.74 -25.47 -9.83
C LYS A 91 -25.90 -26.05 -9.02
N TYR A 92 -25.80 -26.01 -7.69
CA TYR A 92 -26.75 -26.66 -6.78
C TYR A 92 -27.42 -25.68 -5.81
N TRP A 93 -27.28 -24.36 -5.98
CA TRP A 93 -27.84 -23.36 -5.06
C TRP A 93 -29.35 -23.52 -4.90
N TYR A 94 -30.08 -23.83 -5.97
CA TYR A 94 -31.52 -24.08 -5.91
C TYR A 94 -31.86 -25.37 -5.15
N VAL A 95 -31.05 -26.43 -5.27
CA VAL A 95 -31.22 -27.68 -4.50
C VAL A 95 -30.92 -27.45 -3.02
N ILE A 96 -29.89 -26.66 -2.72
CA ILE A 96 -29.54 -26.27 -1.35
C ILE A 96 -30.65 -25.42 -0.74
N ILE A 97 -31.19 -24.44 -1.48
CA ILE A 97 -32.32 -23.63 -1.03
C ILE A 97 -33.58 -24.49 -0.82
N ILE A 98 -33.91 -25.39 -1.75
CA ILE A 98 -35.05 -26.30 -1.59
C ILE A 98 -34.84 -27.25 -0.39
N PHE A 99 -33.64 -27.78 -0.21
CA PHE A 99 -33.28 -28.61 0.95
C PHE A 99 -33.43 -27.82 2.26
N LEU A 100 -32.95 -26.57 2.31
CA LEU A 100 -33.10 -25.69 3.47
C LEU A 100 -34.56 -25.29 3.73
N ILE A 101 -35.36 -25.07 2.68
CA ILE A 101 -36.80 -24.82 2.79
C ILE A 101 -37.52 -26.06 3.33
N ILE A 102 -37.20 -27.27 2.83
CA ILE A 102 -37.75 -28.53 3.34
C ILE A 102 -37.32 -28.74 4.80
N LEU A 103 -36.06 -28.50 5.14
CA LEU A 103 -35.56 -28.56 6.52
C LEU A 103 -36.31 -27.60 7.46
N ALA A 104 -36.57 -26.38 6.97
CA ALA A 104 -37.29 -25.34 7.70
C ALA A 104 -38.79 -25.64 7.83
N LEU A 105 -39.41 -26.26 6.82
CA LEU A 105 -40.81 -26.69 6.83
C LEU A 105 -41.04 -27.86 7.79
N PHE A 106 -40.06 -28.74 7.95
CA PHE A 106 -40.17 -29.92 8.82
C PHE A 106 -39.80 -29.68 10.28
N SER A 107 -39.33 -28.49 10.66
CA SER A 107 -39.11 -28.22 12.08
C SER A 107 -38.94 -26.73 12.39
N GLY A 108 -39.84 -26.23 13.24
CA GLY A 108 -39.57 -25.03 14.02
C GLY A 108 -38.31 -25.16 14.91
N PHE A 109 -37.75 -26.37 15.06
CA PHE A 109 -36.55 -26.67 15.82
C PHE A 109 -35.22 -26.65 15.01
N ILE A 110 -35.21 -26.91 13.70
CA ILE A 110 -33.95 -26.97 12.92
C ILE A 110 -33.52 -25.60 12.42
N LEU A 111 -34.42 -24.65 12.15
CA LEU A 111 -33.99 -23.29 11.78
C LEU A 111 -33.16 -22.64 12.89
N MET A 112 -33.59 -22.79 14.14
CA MET A 112 -32.84 -22.31 15.31
C MET A 112 -31.48 -23.02 15.43
N THR A 113 -31.48 -24.34 15.26
CA THR A 113 -30.24 -25.16 15.29
C THR A 113 -29.28 -24.76 14.16
N PHE A 114 -29.78 -24.49 12.96
CA PHE A 114 -28.99 -24.03 11.81
C PHE A 114 -28.39 -22.65 12.04
N ILE A 115 -29.18 -21.70 12.54
CA ILE A 115 -28.71 -20.34 12.87
C ILE A 115 -27.64 -20.40 13.97
N LEU A 116 -27.83 -21.23 15.00
CA LEU A 116 -26.84 -21.42 16.07
C LEU A 116 -25.53 -22.01 15.56
N ASN A 117 -25.59 -23.03 14.69
CA ASN A 117 -24.39 -23.61 14.09
C ASN A 117 -23.67 -22.62 13.16
N LEU A 118 -24.41 -21.86 12.34
CA LEU A 118 -23.85 -20.82 11.48
C LEU A 118 -23.18 -19.71 12.32
N ALA A 119 -23.85 -19.26 13.38
CA ALA A 119 -23.28 -18.30 14.32
C ALA A 119 -22.02 -18.85 15.02
N GLY A 120 -22.01 -20.13 15.39
CA GLY A 120 -20.85 -20.82 15.96
C GLY A 120 -19.66 -20.88 14.99
N ILE A 121 -19.89 -21.19 13.72
CA ILE A 121 -18.85 -21.19 12.68
C ILE A 121 -18.31 -19.77 12.45
N ILE A 122 -19.18 -18.76 12.37
CA ILE A 122 -18.78 -17.35 12.23
C ILE A 122 -17.97 -16.90 13.46
N ALA A 123 -18.40 -17.25 14.67
CA ALA A 123 -17.69 -16.92 15.90
C ALA A 123 -16.33 -17.62 15.98
N PHE A 124 -16.25 -18.91 15.63
CA PHE A 124 -15.01 -19.67 15.63
C PHE A 124 -14.03 -19.15 14.57
N THR A 125 -14.50 -18.85 13.36
CA THR A 125 -13.64 -18.24 12.32
C THR A 125 -13.20 -16.84 12.71
N ALA A 126 -14.07 -16.02 13.31
CA ALA A 126 -13.69 -14.73 13.87
C ALA A 126 -12.65 -14.88 14.99
N PHE A 127 -12.81 -15.87 15.87
CA PHE A 127 -11.86 -16.19 16.93
C PHE A 127 -10.51 -16.65 16.38
N CYS A 128 -10.48 -17.54 15.39
CA CYS A 128 -9.25 -17.95 14.71
C CYS A 128 -8.56 -16.78 14.01
N CYS A 129 -9.32 -15.90 13.36
CA CYS A 129 -8.80 -14.66 12.75
C CYS A 129 -8.19 -13.75 13.83
N TYR A 130 -8.91 -13.52 14.93
CA TYR A 130 -8.44 -12.73 16.06
C TYR A 130 -7.15 -13.30 16.65
N TRP A 131 -7.09 -14.62 16.87
CA TRP A 131 -5.91 -15.29 17.42
C TRP A 131 -4.70 -15.24 16.48
N LYS A 132 -4.93 -15.14 15.17
CA LYS A 132 -3.90 -14.91 14.16
C LYS A 132 -3.63 -13.42 13.89
N ASN A 133 -4.12 -12.52 14.75
CA ASN A 133 -3.95 -11.08 14.63
C ASN A 133 -4.52 -10.52 13.31
N VAL A 134 -5.51 -11.18 12.71
CA VAL A 134 -6.19 -10.76 11.48
C VAL A 134 -7.55 -10.18 11.86
N ARG A 135 -7.80 -8.91 11.54
CA ARG A 135 -9.10 -8.27 11.77
C ARG A 135 -9.76 -7.89 10.44
N PRO A 136 -11.04 -8.23 10.23
CA PRO A 136 -11.79 -7.74 9.08
C PRO A 136 -11.99 -6.23 9.21
N ARG A 137 -11.71 -5.48 8.15
CA ARG A 137 -12.00 -4.06 8.02
C ARG A 137 -12.87 -3.83 6.79
N ILE A 138 -13.91 -3.03 6.98
CA ILE A 138 -14.79 -2.59 5.91
C ILE A 138 -14.26 -1.25 5.40
N PHE A 139 -13.93 -1.20 4.12
CA PHE A 139 -13.55 0.01 3.40
C PHE A 139 -14.75 0.49 2.61
N SER A 140 -15.22 1.70 2.92
CA SER A 140 -16.20 2.40 2.09
C SER A 140 -15.45 3.21 1.03
N THR A 141 -15.66 2.90 -0.24
CA THR A 141 -15.28 3.78 -1.36
C THR A 141 -16.53 4.40 -1.96
N PHE A 142 -16.40 5.53 -2.66
CA PHE A 142 -17.52 6.27 -3.27
C PHE A 142 -18.51 5.39 -4.06
N ASN A 143 -18.07 4.26 -4.63
CA ASN A 143 -18.90 3.35 -5.41
C ASN A 143 -18.92 1.88 -4.91
N SER A 144 -18.24 1.53 -3.81
CA SER A 144 -18.24 0.13 -3.34
C SER A 144 -17.90 -0.03 -1.86
N ILE A 145 -18.54 -1.00 -1.22
CA ILE A 145 -18.11 -1.53 0.08
C ILE A 145 -17.15 -2.69 -0.19
N ARG A 146 -15.92 -2.59 0.32
CA ARG A 146 -14.92 -3.66 0.23
C ARG A 146 -14.62 -4.19 1.62
N VAL A 147 -14.55 -5.51 1.77
CA VAL A 147 -14.08 -6.15 3.00
C VAL A 147 -12.64 -6.59 2.76
N GLY A 148 -11.71 -6.09 3.56
CA GLY A 148 -10.33 -6.57 3.60
C GLY A 148 -9.96 -7.07 4.98
N PHE A 149 -8.84 -7.77 5.07
CA PHE A 149 -8.33 -8.30 6.33
C PHE A 149 -7.00 -7.63 6.64
N ILE A 150 -6.92 -6.85 7.72
CA ILE A 150 -5.68 -6.20 8.16
C ILE A 150 -5.08 -7.02 9.29
N ARG A 151 -3.77 -7.27 9.24
CA ARG A 151 -3.05 -7.84 10.38
C ARG A 151 -2.84 -6.77 11.47
N TYR A 152 -3.73 -6.70 12.45
CA TYR A 152 -3.48 -5.99 13.72
C TYR A 152 -2.49 -6.81 14.56
N GLY A 153 -1.21 -6.66 14.28
CA GLY A 153 -0.15 -7.09 15.20
C GLY A 153 0.28 -5.93 16.10
N GLU A 154 0.95 -6.27 17.19
CA GLU A 154 1.62 -5.34 18.11
C GLU A 154 2.37 -4.22 17.36
N PRO A 155 2.28 -2.95 17.80
CA PRO A 155 3.03 -1.85 17.20
C PRO A 155 4.48 -2.22 16.96
N VAL A 156 5.00 -1.88 15.77
CA VAL A 156 6.40 -2.16 15.44
C VAL A 156 7.27 -1.24 16.27
N GLN A 157 8.18 -1.82 17.07
CA GLN A 157 9.12 -1.04 17.86
C GLN A 157 10.05 -0.22 16.96
N GLY A 158 10.38 0.99 17.42
CA GLY A 158 11.32 1.88 16.72
C GLY A 158 10.70 2.79 15.66
N ILE A 159 9.36 2.86 15.57
CA ILE A 159 8.69 3.92 14.79
C ILE A 159 8.43 5.11 15.71
N THR A 160 9.03 6.24 15.38
CA THR A 160 8.79 7.54 16.02
C THR A 160 8.85 8.64 14.96
N PRO A 161 8.32 9.85 15.23
CA PRO A 161 8.67 11.03 14.45
C PRO A 161 10.19 11.12 14.26
N GLY A 162 10.62 11.42 13.05
CA GLY A 162 12.03 11.50 12.66
C GLY A 162 12.59 10.25 12.02
N VAL A 163 11.90 9.12 12.11
CA VAL A 163 12.34 7.88 11.45
C VAL A 163 12.18 7.99 9.93
N ILE A 164 13.18 7.50 9.21
CA ILE A 164 13.11 7.30 7.77
C ILE A 164 12.71 5.86 7.47
N ILE A 165 11.70 5.70 6.60
CA ILE A 165 11.36 4.42 5.99
C ILE A 165 11.68 4.44 4.50
N SER A 166 12.11 3.30 3.98
CA SER A 166 12.40 3.10 2.55
C SER A 166 11.43 2.08 1.94
N ALA A 167 10.98 2.36 0.73
CA ALA A 167 10.22 1.41 -0.06
C ALA A 167 11.10 0.21 -0.43
N THR A 168 10.60 -0.99 -0.16
CA THR A 168 11.28 -2.24 -0.56
C THR A 168 11.01 -2.57 -2.04
N PRO A 169 11.71 -3.55 -2.63
CA PRO A 169 11.44 -4.02 -4.00
C PRO A 169 10.01 -4.55 -4.22
N LYS A 170 9.20 -4.73 -3.18
CA LYS A 170 7.78 -5.09 -3.32
C LYS A 170 6.95 -3.95 -3.90
N ILE A 171 7.36 -2.69 -3.71
CA ILE A 171 6.72 -1.53 -4.35
C ILE A 171 7.39 -1.33 -5.71
N THR A 172 6.76 -1.86 -6.75
CA THR A 172 7.35 -1.90 -8.10
C THR A 172 6.93 -0.75 -9.00
N GLN A 173 5.94 0.05 -8.59
CA GLN A 173 5.36 1.10 -9.43
C GLN A 173 4.66 2.18 -8.60
N GLY A 174 4.42 3.33 -9.24
CA GLY A 174 3.71 4.45 -8.63
C GLY A 174 4.62 5.40 -7.85
N LEU A 175 3.99 6.36 -7.17
CA LEU A 175 4.68 7.44 -6.45
C LEU A 175 5.63 6.93 -5.36
N PHE A 176 5.37 5.75 -4.80
CA PHE A 176 6.16 5.18 -3.71
C PHE A 176 7.32 4.26 -4.16
N MET A 177 7.46 3.98 -5.45
CA MET A 177 8.57 3.14 -5.93
C MET A 177 9.91 3.80 -5.61
N MET A 178 10.82 3.11 -4.92
CA MET A 178 12.11 3.66 -4.48
C MET A 178 11.99 4.95 -3.65
N SER A 179 10.84 5.20 -3.01
CA SER A 179 10.68 6.39 -2.16
C SER A 179 11.31 6.17 -0.78
N ARG A 180 11.88 7.24 -0.24
CA ARG A 180 12.25 7.39 1.16
C ARG A 180 11.31 8.40 1.79
N ILE A 181 10.73 8.04 2.93
CA ILE A 181 9.72 8.83 3.62
C ILE A 181 10.24 9.16 5.01
N LEU A 182 10.17 10.44 5.37
CA LEU A 182 10.36 10.92 6.73
C LEU A 182 9.01 10.83 7.47
N ILE A 183 8.95 10.07 8.56
CA ILE A 183 7.79 10.06 9.45
C ILE A 183 7.77 11.36 10.26
N THR A 184 6.71 12.15 10.11
CA THR A 184 6.54 13.43 10.82
C THR A 184 5.65 13.30 12.04
N ASP A 185 4.73 12.33 12.02
CA ASP A 185 3.86 12.00 13.14
C ASP A 185 3.55 10.50 13.13
N TYR A 186 3.43 9.89 14.32
CA TYR A 186 3.09 8.48 14.46
C TYR A 186 2.48 8.17 15.82
N SER A 187 1.32 7.53 15.79
CA SER A 187 0.78 6.76 16.90
C SER A 187 0.03 5.54 16.35
N PRO A 188 0.16 4.36 16.96
CA PRO A 188 -0.55 3.17 16.49
C PRO A 188 -2.06 3.37 16.39
N GLU A 189 -2.63 4.16 17.29
CA GLU A 189 -4.07 4.38 17.43
C GLU A 189 -4.63 5.47 16.51
N SER A 190 -3.85 6.52 16.22
CA SER A 190 -4.27 7.62 15.33
C SER A 190 -3.74 7.49 13.90
N GLY A 191 -2.75 6.63 13.67
CA GLY A 191 -2.10 6.43 12.38
C GLY A 191 -0.75 7.13 12.27
N ALA A 192 -0.28 7.33 11.04
CA ALA A 192 1.01 7.96 10.79
C ALA A 192 0.94 8.98 9.66
N ILE A 193 1.82 9.98 9.71
CA ILE A 193 1.99 10.97 8.65
C ILE A 193 3.48 10.98 8.27
N GLY A 194 3.75 11.05 6.98
CA GLY A 194 5.12 11.17 6.48
C GLY A 194 5.23 11.91 5.16
N LEU A 195 6.46 12.31 4.84
CA LEU A 195 6.80 13.08 3.64
C LEU A 195 7.84 12.34 2.81
N ILE A 196 7.52 12.07 1.55
CA ILE A 196 8.50 11.59 0.56
C ILE A 196 9.51 12.71 0.32
N PHE A 197 10.80 12.44 0.56
CA PHE A 197 11.85 13.46 0.48
C PHE A 197 12.92 13.19 -0.57
N ASN A 198 12.96 12.00 -1.18
CA ASN A 198 13.93 11.70 -2.24
C ASN A 198 13.34 11.83 -3.65
N LYS A 199 12.20 12.52 -3.79
CA LYS A 199 11.54 12.78 -5.07
C LYS A 199 11.24 14.27 -5.22
N ILE A 200 12.00 14.92 -6.09
CA ILE A 200 11.79 16.33 -6.42
C ILE A 200 10.78 16.38 -7.56
N PHE A 201 9.71 17.16 -7.38
CA PHE A 201 8.74 17.42 -8.43
C PHE A 201 8.46 18.92 -8.46
N THR A 202 9.23 19.62 -9.28
CA THR A 202 9.32 21.08 -9.25
C THR A 202 7.99 21.71 -9.70
N ASN A 203 7.18 22.17 -8.75
CA ASN A 203 6.18 23.19 -9.01
C ASN A 203 6.74 24.53 -8.50
N ILE A 204 7.23 25.37 -9.42
CA ILE A 204 7.78 26.67 -9.08
C ILE A 204 6.60 27.61 -8.86
N GLN A 205 6.36 27.99 -7.61
CA GLN A 205 5.55 29.18 -7.32
C GLN A 205 6.48 30.35 -7.07
N MET A 206 6.26 31.43 -7.83
CA MET A 206 6.80 32.73 -7.50
C MET A 206 5.95 33.30 -6.36
N ASN A 207 6.49 33.28 -5.16
CA ASN A 207 6.04 34.25 -4.15
C ASN A 207 6.79 35.57 -4.43
N ALA A 208 6.23 36.72 -4.06
CA ALA A 208 6.61 38.06 -4.54
C ALA A 208 8.11 38.41 -4.52
N GLU A 209 8.97 37.63 -3.84
CA GLU A 209 10.41 37.86 -3.71
C GLU A 209 11.30 36.61 -3.93
N ARG A 210 10.76 35.38 -4.02
CA ARG A 210 11.57 34.14 -4.14
C ARG A 210 10.89 33.02 -4.95
N ALA A 211 11.67 32.35 -5.79
CA ALA A 211 11.28 31.10 -6.43
C ALA A 211 11.42 29.94 -5.43
N ILE A 212 10.29 29.39 -4.97
CA ILE A 212 10.28 28.26 -4.04
C ILE A 212 10.08 26.96 -4.83
N THR A 213 10.96 26.00 -4.59
CA THR A 213 10.82 24.64 -5.14
C THR A 213 10.09 23.76 -4.14
N TYR A 214 8.93 23.24 -4.54
CA TYR A 214 8.20 22.23 -3.79
C TYR A 214 8.54 20.83 -4.26
N SER A 215 8.62 19.88 -3.33
CA SER A 215 8.65 18.44 -3.57
C SER A 215 7.27 17.82 -3.29
N ILE A 216 6.95 16.67 -3.87
CA ILE A 216 5.70 15.95 -3.52
C ILE A 216 5.95 15.14 -2.26
N GLY A 217 5.28 15.49 -1.16
CA GLY A 217 5.35 14.76 0.11
C GLY A 217 4.51 13.47 0.13
N GLY A 218 3.53 13.36 -0.77
CA GLY A 218 2.70 12.17 -0.93
C GLY A 218 1.41 12.46 -1.69
N PRO A 219 0.53 11.44 -1.86
CA PRO A 219 -0.67 11.55 -2.68
C PRO A 219 -1.87 12.18 -1.92
N VAL A 220 -1.79 12.31 -0.60
CA VAL A 220 -2.88 12.79 0.25
C VAL A 220 -2.80 14.31 0.41
N SER A 221 -3.96 14.97 0.38
CA SER A 221 -4.13 16.42 0.59
C SER A 221 -3.16 17.28 -0.23
N PRO A 222 -3.20 17.24 -1.58
CA PRO A 222 -2.29 17.96 -2.47
C PRO A 222 -2.38 19.50 -2.39
N LYS A 223 -3.25 20.05 -1.53
CA LYS A 223 -3.34 21.48 -1.23
C LYS A 223 -2.58 21.86 0.05
N SER A 224 -2.30 20.89 0.93
CA SER A 224 -1.55 21.10 2.17
C SER A 224 -0.07 21.32 1.87
N ARG A 225 0.53 22.28 2.55
CA ARG A 225 1.95 22.64 2.40
C ARG A 225 2.67 22.36 3.69
N TYR A 226 3.83 21.74 3.58
CA TYR A 226 4.71 21.47 4.71
C TYR A 226 6.07 22.10 4.44
N VAL A 227 6.69 22.63 5.48
CA VAL A 227 8.05 23.12 5.46
C VAL A 227 8.84 22.32 6.49
N ILE A 228 9.99 21.78 6.09
CA ILE A 228 10.96 21.16 6.98
C ILE A 228 12.21 22.03 6.99
N HIS A 229 12.72 22.37 8.16
CA HIS A 229 13.87 23.26 8.33
C HIS A 229 14.79 22.80 9.48
N ASN A 230 16.00 23.35 9.55
CA ASN A 230 16.98 23.05 10.59
C ASN A 230 17.16 24.16 11.65
N MET A 231 16.13 25.00 11.86
CA MET A 231 16.15 26.09 12.84
C MET A 231 15.38 25.70 14.10
N PRO A 232 16.02 25.66 15.30
CA PRO A 232 15.37 25.24 16.53
C PRO A 232 14.32 26.21 17.08
N ASP A 233 14.58 27.52 16.97
CA ASP A 233 13.81 28.56 17.67
C ASP A 233 12.79 29.28 16.78
N LEU A 234 12.26 28.60 15.75
CA LEU A 234 11.25 29.18 14.87
C LEU A 234 9.86 29.11 15.54
N PRO A 235 9.15 30.23 15.75
CA PRO A 235 7.81 30.21 16.34
C PRO A 235 6.83 29.37 15.52
N GLN A 236 5.96 28.62 16.22
CA GLN A 236 5.02 27.64 15.63
C GLN A 236 5.68 26.49 14.86
N SER A 237 6.98 26.27 15.03
CA SER A 237 7.64 25.05 14.56
C SER A 237 7.51 23.94 15.61
N THR A 238 7.48 22.70 15.14
CA THR A 238 7.49 21.50 15.99
C THR A 238 8.77 20.73 15.70
N ARG A 239 9.47 20.29 16.75
CA ARG A 239 10.64 19.43 16.61
C ARG A 239 10.21 18.01 16.23
N ILE A 240 10.76 17.50 15.12
CA ILE A 240 10.59 16.09 14.72
C ILE A 240 11.72 15.25 15.33
N THR A 241 12.96 15.66 15.10
CA THR A 241 14.16 15.03 15.65
C THR A 241 15.30 16.06 15.71
N ASP A 242 16.50 15.66 16.12
CA ASP A 242 17.64 16.56 16.27
C ASP A 242 17.99 17.28 14.96
N GLY A 243 17.87 18.61 14.98
CA GLY A 243 18.17 19.46 13.82
C GLY A 243 17.13 19.40 12.69
N ILE A 244 15.96 18.78 12.91
CA ILE A 244 14.88 18.68 11.91
C ILE A 244 13.55 19.08 12.56
N TYR A 245 12.97 20.15 12.01
CA TYR A 245 11.76 20.79 12.51
C TYR A 245 10.74 20.94 11.38
N ILE A 246 9.46 20.92 11.71
CA ILE A 246 8.34 21.09 10.78
C ILE A 246 7.49 22.30 11.13
N GLY A 247 7.05 23.03 10.11
CA GLY A 247 6.16 24.18 10.25
C GLY A 247 6.89 25.48 10.59
N GLY A 248 6.22 26.32 11.35
CA GLY A 248 6.72 27.63 11.76
C GLY A 248 6.40 28.79 10.82
N VAL A 249 6.62 30.00 11.33
CA VAL A 249 6.30 31.26 10.63
C VAL A 249 7.38 31.57 9.60
N LEU A 250 7.11 31.25 8.32
CA LEU A 250 8.07 31.37 7.21
C LEU A 250 8.75 32.75 7.09
N ASN A 251 8.05 33.83 7.43
CA ASN A 251 8.58 35.20 7.32
C ASN A 251 9.69 35.50 8.34
N GLN A 252 9.84 34.68 9.39
CA GLN A 252 10.85 34.83 10.45
C GLN A 252 12.04 33.90 10.24
N MET A 253 12.07 33.16 9.11
CA MET A 253 13.13 32.21 8.81
C MET A 253 14.34 32.95 8.20
N SER A 254 15.53 32.79 8.80
CA SER A 254 16.79 33.27 8.24
C SER A 254 17.06 32.68 6.85
N PRO A 255 17.58 33.47 5.89
CA PRO A 255 17.92 32.99 4.55
C PRO A 255 19.01 31.91 4.50
N GLU A 256 19.81 31.76 5.56
CA GLU A 256 20.93 30.81 5.64
C GLU A 256 20.50 29.40 6.10
N ILE A 257 19.23 29.24 6.51
CA ILE A 257 18.68 27.97 7.02
C ILE A 257 18.39 27.03 5.85
N LYS A 258 18.77 25.76 6.02
CA LYS A 258 18.38 24.70 5.09
C LYS A 258 16.90 24.41 5.29
N CYS A 259 16.12 24.61 4.24
CA CYS A 259 14.68 24.35 4.25
C CYS A 259 14.24 23.56 3.01
N ARG A 260 13.22 22.74 3.17
CA ARG A 260 12.58 21.97 2.09
C ARG A 260 11.08 22.13 2.18
N TYR A 261 10.46 22.39 1.05
CA TYR A 261 9.01 22.60 0.96
C TYR A 261 8.36 21.39 0.30
N PHE A 262 7.22 20.97 0.83
CA PHE A 262 6.47 19.82 0.36
C PHE A 262 5.01 20.18 0.11
N ILE A 263 4.45 19.57 -0.92
CA ILE A 263 3.01 19.59 -1.21
C ILE A 263 2.45 18.19 -0.97
N GLY A 264 1.36 18.13 -0.22
CA GLY A 264 0.75 16.87 0.19
C GLY A 264 1.61 16.07 1.16
N CYS A 265 1.05 14.97 1.63
CA CYS A 265 1.69 14.04 2.54
C CYS A 265 1.26 12.61 2.25
N SER A 266 1.94 11.67 2.90
CA SER A 266 1.58 10.26 2.95
C SER A 266 0.95 10.02 4.31
N CYS A 267 -0.28 9.51 4.34
CA CYS A 267 -0.99 9.21 5.58
C CYS A 267 -1.26 7.71 5.66
N TRP A 268 -1.08 7.16 6.85
CA TRP A 268 -1.44 5.81 7.20
C TRP A 268 -2.56 5.84 8.22
N GLU A 269 -3.53 4.97 8.00
CA GLU A 269 -4.58 4.69 8.98
C GLU A 269 -3.99 3.99 10.23
N PRO A 270 -4.75 3.92 11.34
CA PRO A 270 -4.32 3.21 12.54
C PRO A 270 -3.81 1.80 12.23
N TYR A 271 -2.63 1.46 12.78
CA TYR A 271 -1.91 0.19 12.58
C TYR A 271 -1.53 -0.18 11.14
N GLN A 272 -1.82 0.67 10.14
CA GLN A 272 -1.55 0.35 8.75
C GLN A 272 -0.04 0.32 8.46
N LEU A 273 0.69 1.35 8.91
CA LEU A 273 2.14 1.44 8.72
C LEU A 273 2.85 0.23 9.36
N ASP A 274 2.46 -0.14 10.57
CA ASP A 274 2.96 -1.32 11.28
C ASP A 274 2.73 -2.61 10.49
N GLY A 275 1.52 -2.77 9.94
CA GLY A 275 1.19 -3.91 9.09
C GLY A 275 2.03 -3.95 7.81
N GLU A 276 2.28 -2.80 7.19
CA GLU A 276 3.09 -2.69 5.98
C GLU A 276 4.59 -2.97 6.27
N ILE A 277 5.11 -2.53 7.42
CA ILE A 277 6.49 -2.83 7.85
C ILE A 277 6.64 -4.33 8.17
N ARG A 278 5.73 -4.93 8.93
CA ARG A 278 5.75 -6.38 9.21
C ARG A 278 5.65 -7.22 7.95
N ALA A 279 4.91 -6.74 6.95
CA ALA A 279 4.84 -7.40 5.65
C ALA A 279 6.08 -7.16 4.78
N GLY A 280 7.05 -6.38 5.24
CA GLY A 280 8.26 -6.03 4.50
C GLY A 280 7.96 -5.22 3.25
N ILE A 281 6.93 -4.36 3.29
CA ILE A 281 6.65 -3.37 2.24
C ILE A 281 7.55 -2.15 2.46
N TRP A 282 7.67 -1.73 3.71
CA TRP A 282 8.57 -0.67 4.17
C TRP A 282 9.68 -1.24 5.04
N GLU A 283 10.86 -0.67 4.92
CA GLU A 283 12.02 -0.97 5.75
C GLU A 283 12.41 0.26 6.56
N ILE A 284 12.59 0.08 7.88
CA ILE A 284 13.05 1.15 8.77
C ILE A 284 14.55 1.37 8.57
N GLN A 285 14.95 2.59 8.27
CA GLN A 285 16.36 2.96 8.06
C GLN A 285 17.01 3.60 9.30
N GLY A 286 16.21 4.08 10.24
CA GLY A 286 16.66 4.79 11.45
C GLY A 286 16.27 6.27 11.47
N LEU A 287 16.75 7.00 12.47
CA LEU A 287 16.46 8.43 12.64
C LEU A 287 17.13 9.27 11.55
N ALA A 288 16.39 10.26 11.06
CA ALA A 288 16.89 11.26 10.14
C ALA A 288 17.92 12.16 10.82
N THR A 289 19.05 12.37 10.15
CA THR A 289 20.01 13.42 10.49
C THR A 289 19.89 14.58 9.50
N PRO A 290 20.27 15.81 9.87
CA PRO A 290 20.25 16.94 8.94
C PRO A 290 20.99 16.66 7.64
N ASP A 291 22.12 15.94 7.69
CA ASP A 291 22.90 15.62 6.51
C ASP A 291 22.18 14.66 5.56
N ASN A 292 21.57 13.59 6.09
CA ASN A 292 20.81 12.62 5.28
C ASN A 292 19.50 13.24 4.74
N PHE A 293 18.93 14.25 5.39
CA PHE A 293 17.68 14.84 4.94
C PHE A 293 17.85 16.03 3.96
N PHE A 294 18.79 16.94 4.26
CA PHE A 294 18.97 18.18 3.51
C PHE A 294 20.04 18.11 2.43
N ASN A 295 21.01 17.19 2.50
CA ASN A 295 22.09 17.09 1.51
C ASN A 295 21.88 15.96 0.48
N ASN A 296 20.67 15.38 0.42
CA ASN A 296 20.28 14.32 -0.51
C ASN A 296 19.76 14.87 -1.85
#